data_AF-A0A9D2IBC7-F1
#
_entry.id   AF-A0A9D2IBC7-F1
#
_cell.length_a   1.000
_cell.length_b   1.000
_cell.length_c   1.000
_cell.angle_alpha   90.00
_cell.angle_beta   90.00
_cell.angle_gamma   90.00
#
_symmetry.space_group_name_H-M   'P 1'
#
loop_
_entity.id
_entity.type
_entity.pdbx_description
1 polymer ?
#
loop_
_entity_poly.entity_id
_entity_poly.type
_entity_poly.pdbx_seq_one_letter_code
_entity_poly.pdbx_strand_id
1 'polypeptide(L)'
;MKLRVKSLSGAAVSLLALAVFLALLIFPVRYAHRVSEGVSLWAVSVLPVTLPFLFLALFLSRLPAYARVSRRLSPLFSRLFRVSGAGGCAAVLSVLSGYPAGARAVLDLSARGFLAREERFRTACLATTSGPAFLVGTLGSIAGTAVGWLLFAAHLLGVWTVSFLLGRRASPLPAAPPPVRTDADNALTESLSAAALSVLAVGGAIALFYAFGYMIADALAPLSLPATAAAVLQGLIEMTSGCVLLLQDPTPLHVALCAFLVTFGGMCVLVQEWSFLKKTGVRLPQLLAAKTAQGLAAGIAAYAIALLL
;
A
#
# COMPACT_ATOMS: atom_id res chain seq x y z
N MET A 1 37.22 -12.75 -9.76
CA MET A 1 36.20 -13.55 -9.05
C MET A 1 34.89 -12.76 -8.90
N LYS A 2 34.12 -12.56 -9.99
CA LYS A 2 32.80 -11.92 -9.97
C LYS A 2 31.72 -13.00 -9.77
N LEU A 3 31.74 -13.66 -8.61
CA LEU A 3 30.66 -14.57 -8.24
C LEU A 3 29.39 -13.75 -7.95
N ARG A 4 28.51 -13.69 -8.95
CA ARG A 4 27.10 -14.07 -8.82
C ARG A 4 26.31 -13.43 -7.66
N VAL A 5 26.35 -12.12 -7.47
CA VAL A 5 25.37 -11.41 -6.59
C VAL A 5 23.92 -11.76 -6.97
N LYS A 6 23.61 -11.93 -8.28
CA LYS A 6 22.30 -12.41 -8.76
C LYS A 6 21.97 -13.86 -8.37
N SER A 7 22.97 -14.74 -8.16
CA SER A 7 22.72 -16.13 -7.77
C SER A 7 22.68 -16.32 -6.27
N LEU A 8 23.35 -15.47 -5.50
CA LEU A 8 23.23 -15.41 -4.04
C LEU A 8 21.83 -14.93 -3.62
N SER A 9 21.28 -13.91 -4.29
CA SER A 9 19.90 -13.48 -4.06
C SER A 9 18.87 -14.56 -4.45
N GLY A 10 19.12 -15.29 -5.54
CA GLY A 10 18.25 -16.38 -5.98
C GLY A 10 18.24 -17.54 -4.99
N ALA A 11 19.42 -17.98 -4.56
CA ALA A 11 19.56 -19.07 -3.59
C ALA A 11 18.91 -18.73 -2.24
N ALA A 12 19.10 -17.51 -1.73
CA ALA A 12 18.48 -17.06 -0.49
C ALA A 12 16.94 -17.08 -0.57
N VAL A 13 16.37 -16.60 -1.69
CA VAL A 13 14.91 -16.64 -1.91
C VAL A 13 14.41 -18.08 -2.00
N SER A 14 15.13 -18.96 -2.70
CA SER A 14 14.77 -20.38 -2.78
C SER A 14 14.83 -21.09 -1.43
N LEU A 15 15.86 -20.82 -0.62
CA LEU A 15 15.98 -21.36 0.73
C LEU A 15 14.87 -20.85 1.65
N LEU A 16 14.53 -19.57 1.58
CA LEU A 16 13.41 -19.01 2.34
C LEU A 16 12.07 -19.65 1.92
N ALA A 17 11.83 -19.79 0.62
CA ALA A 17 10.64 -20.45 0.11
C ALA A 17 10.55 -21.91 0.56
N LEU A 18 11.68 -22.64 0.52
CA LEU A 18 11.75 -24.00 1.01
C LEU A 18 11.50 -24.08 2.52
N ALA A 19 12.06 -23.16 3.32
CA ALA A 19 11.83 -23.12 4.76
C ALA A 19 10.35 -22.87 5.10
N VAL A 20 9.70 -21.92 4.41
CA VAL A 20 8.25 -21.66 4.55
C VAL A 20 7.44 -22.89 4.14
N PHE A 21 7.79 -23.54 3.04
CA PHE A 21 7.13 -24.75 2.58
C PHE A 21 7.27 -25.91 3.59
N LEU A 22 8.46 -26.13 4.11
CA LEU A 22 8.72 -27.12 5.16
C LEU A 22 7.95 -26.80 6.44
N ALA A 23 7.89 -25.53 6.86
CA ALA A 23 7.11 -25.13 8.03
C ALA A 23 5.62 -25.45 7.87
N LEU A 24 5.05 -25.22 6.68
CA LEU A 24 3.67 -25.60 6.34
C LEU A 24 3.45 -27.12 6.39
N LEU A 25 4.45 -27.92 5.98
CA LEU A 25 4.35 -29.38 6.01
C LEU A 25 4.55 -29.97 7.42
N ILE A 26 5.42 -29.38 8.23
CA ILE A 26 5.73 -29.87 9.58
C ILE A 26 4.63 -29.46 10.57
N PHE A 27 4.07 -28.25 10.42
CA PHE A 27 3.03 -27.72 11.31
C PHE A 27 1.74 -27.35 10.55
N PRO A 28 1.10 -28.28 9.83
CA PRO A 28 0.01 -27.99 8.92
C PRO A 28 -1.22 -27.43 9.63
N VAL A 29 -1.61 -28.01 10.77
CA VAL A 29 -2.78 -27.55 11.55
C VAL A 29 -2.56 -26.12 12.07
N ARG A 30 -1.35 -25.84 12.59
CA ARG A 30 -0.99 -24.53 13.14
C ARG A 30 -1.09 -23.43 12.09
N TYR A 31 -0.45 -23.62 10.94
CA TYR A 31 -0.40 -22.58 9.91
C TYR A 31 -1.64 -22.54 9.02
N ALA A 32 -2.35 -23.66 8.82
CA ALA A 32 -3.67 -23.63 8.18
C ALA A 32 -4.66 -22.80 9.00
N HIS A 33 -4.63 -22.90 10.34
CA HIS A 33 -5.44 -22.04 11.21
C HIS A 33 -5.10 -20.56 11.00
N ARG A 34 -3.81 -20.20 10.93
CA ARG A 34 -3.39 -18.81 10.65
C ARG A 34 -3.83 -18.32 9.28
N VAL A 35 -3.77 -19.15 8.24
CA VAL A 35 -4.32 -18.81 6.92
C VAL A 35 -5.84 -18.57 7.03
N SER A 36 -6.58 -19.42 7.75
CA SER A 36 -8.01 -19.25 7.96
C SER A 36 -8.35 -17.95 8.70
N GLU A 37 -7.59 -17.59 9.73
CA GLU A 37 -7.73 -16.30 10.42
C GLU A 37 -7.49 -15.13 9.47
N GLY A 38 -6.46 -15.21 8.63
CA GLY A 38 -6.19 -14.18 7.61
C GLY A 38 -7.29 -14.08 6.55
N VAL A 39 -7.88 -15.20 6.12
CA VAL A 39 -9.07 -15.20 5.23
C VAL A 39 -10.27 -14.56 5.91
N SER A 40 -10.51 -14.89 7.19
CA SER A 40 -11.62 -14.32 7.97
C SER A 40 -11.46 -12.81 8.15
N LEU A 41 -10.24 -12.36 8.50
CA LEU A 41 -9.90 -10.94 8.60
C LEU A 41 -10.19 -10.21 7.28
N TRP A 42 -9.75 -10.78 6.15
CA TRP A 42 -10.06 -10.20 4.85
C TRP A 42 -11.57 -10.17 4.56
N ALA A 43 -12.27 -11.28 4.76
CA ALA A 43 -13.69 -11.41 4.40
C ALA A 43 -14.59 -10.50 5.24
N VAL A 44 -14.30 -10.34 6.54
CA VAL A 44 -15.13 -9.58 7.47
C VAL A 44 -14.73 -8.11 7.52
N SER A 45 -13.42 -7.80 7.50
CA SER A 45 -12.94 -6.42 7.74
C SER A 45 -12.54 -5.67 6.48
N VAL A 46 -12.09 -6.36 5.42
CA VAL A 46 -11.49 -5.70 4.24
C VAL A 46 -12.43 -5.73 3.04
N LEU A 47 -12.92 -6.92 2.66
CA LEU A 47 -13.77 -7.16 1.50
C LEU A 47 -15.01 -6.24 1.44
N PRO A 48 -15.80 -6.04 2.52
CA PRO A 48 -17.03 -5.24 2.46
C PRO A 48 -16.78 -3.77 2.15
N VAL A 49 -15.59 -3.26 2.48
CA VAL A 49 -15.19 -1.88 2.22
C VAL A 49 -14.42 -1.80 0.91
N THR A 50 -13.41 -2.64 0.67
CA THR A 50 -12.54 -2.51 -0.51
C THR A 50 -13.29 -2.76 -1.82
N LEU A 51 -14.23 -3.69 -1.88
CA LEU A 51 -14.96 -4.01 -3.11
C LEU A 51 -15.80 -2.84 -3.66
N PRO A 52 -16.74 -2.25 -2.90
CA PRO A 52 -17.54 -1.14 -3.41
C PRO A 52 -16.67 0.07 -3.78
N PHE A 53 -15.65 0.38 -2.97
CA PHE A 53 -14.74 1.50 -3.27
C PHE A 53 -13.94 1.25 -4.55
N LEU A 54 -13.38 0.06 -4.73
CA LEU A 54 -12.60 -0.25 -5.92
C LEU A 54 -13.48 -0.32 -7.18
N PHE A 55 -14.67 -0.89 -7.07
CA PHE A 55 -15.65 -0.88 -8.16
C PHE A 55 -16.00 0.54 -8.58
N LEU A 56 -16.43 1.39 -7.65
CA LEU A 56 -16.81 2.77 -7.94
C LEU A 56 -15.65 3.55 -8.53
N ALA A 57 -14.43 3.36 -8.01
CA ALA A 57 -13.25 4.01 -8.52
C ALA A 57 -12.97 3.70 -10.00
N LEU A 58 -12.99 2.40 -10.34
CA LEU A 58 -12.76 1.93 -11.70
C LEU A 58 -13.90 2.35 -12.63
N PHE A 59 -15.14 2.29 -12.14
CA PHE A 59 -16.31 2.69 -12.90
C PHE A 59 -16.33 4.19 -13.19
N LEU A 60 -16.13 5.03 -12.17
CA LEU A 60 -16.05 6.48 -12.31
C LEU A 60 -14.93 6.90 -13.28
N SER A 61 -13.80 6.19 -13.30
CA SER A 61 -12.70 6.44 -14.25
C SER A 61 -13.04 6.17 -15.72
N ARG A 62 -14.17 5.51 -15.98
CA ARG A 62 -14.69 5.23 -17.33
C ARG A 62 -15.81 6.20 -17.74
N LEU A 63 -16.35 6.98 -16.80
CA LEU A 63 -17.39 7.96 -17.10
C LEU A 63 -16.82 9.26 -17.70
N PRO A 64 -17.57 9.96 -18.57
CA PRO A 64 -17.17 11.27 -19.10
C PRO A 64 -16.87 12.32 -18.02
N ALA A 65 -17.53 12.20 -16.85
CA ALA A 65 -17.31 13.08 -15.70
C ALA A 65 -15.86 13.03 -15.17
N TYR A 66 -15.15 11.90 -15.35
CA TYR A 66 -13.76 11.75 -14.95
C TYR A 66 -12.86 12.82 -15.59
N ALA A 67 -13.07 13.12 -16.88
CA ALA A 67 -12.29 14.13 -17.59
C ALA A 67 -12.48 15.54 -17.00
N ARG A 68 -13.67 15.83 -16.47
CA ARG A 68 -13.96 17.11 -15.79
C ARG A 68 -13.23 17.19 -14.45
N VAL A 69 -13.29 16.13 -13.64
CA VAL A 69 -12.61 16.07 -12.33
C VAL A 69 -11.09 16.12 -12.51
N SER A 70 -10.55 15.31 -13.43
CA SER A 70 -9.13 15.30 -13.78
C SER A 70 -8.63 16.69 -14.19
N ARG A 71 -9.35 17.41 -15.05
CA ARG A 71 -8.98 18.79 -15.43
C ARG A 71 -8.98 19.76 -14.24
N ARG A 72 -9.90 19.62 -13.28
CA ARG A 72 -9.94 20.46 -12.06
C ARG A 72 -8.80 20.16 -11.10
N LEU A 73 -8.39 18.89 -10.97
CA LEU A 73 -7.27 18.49 -10.11
C LEU A 73 -5.91 18.82 -10.74
N SER A 74 -5.84 18.91 -12.08
CA SER A 74 -4.60 19.09 -12.83
C SER A 74 -3.72 20.25 -12.35
N PRO A 75 -4.22 21.50 -12.13
CA PRO A 75 -3.36 22.62 -11.74
C PRO A 75 -2.65 22.39 -10.39
N LEU A 76 -3.36 21.82 -9.42
CA LEU A 76 -2.81 21.53 -8.09
C LEU A 76 -1.74 20.42 -8.17
N PHE A 77 -2.09 19.29 -8.76
CA PHE A 77 -1.22 18.12 -8.82
C PHE A 77 -0.03 18.29 -9.77
N SER A 78 -0.19 19.02 -10.87
CA SER A 78 0.91 19.34 -11.77
C SER A 78 1.90 20.30 -11.12
N ARG A 79 1.43 21.31 -10.38
CA ARG A 79 2.29 22.28 -9.69
C ARG A 79 3.06 21.66 -8.52
N LEU A 80 2.39 20.87 -7.68
CA LEU A 80 3.00 20.31 -6.46
C LEU A 80 3.81 19.04 -6.74
N PHE A 81 3.27 18.14 -7.55
CA PHE A 81 3.81 16.78 -7.66
C PHE A 81 4.32 16.42 -9.05
N ARG A 82 4.18 17.32 -10.04
CA ARG A 82 4.48 17.05 -11.46
C ARG A 82 3.81 15.77 -11.96
N VAL A 83 2.53 15.61 -11.62
CA VAL A 83 1.65 14.56 -12.16
C VAL A 83 0.43 15.19 -12.82
N SER A 84 -0.11 14.51 -13.83
CA SER A 84 -1.30 14.91 -14.57
C SER A 84 -2.55 14.86 -13.69
N GLY A 85 -3.64 15.47 -14.16
CA GLY A 85 -4.94 15.35 -13.52
C GLY A 85 -5.41 13.90 -13.33
N ALA A 86 -5.08 13.00 -14.27
CA ALA A 86 -5.38 11.58 -14.15
C ALA A 86 -4.58 10.94 -13.00
N GLY A 87 -3.30 11.30 -12.88
CA GLY A 87 -2.48 10.90 -11.74
C GLY A 87 -2.99 11.46 -10.41
N GLY A 88 -3.48 12.71 -10.41
CA GLY A 88 -4.15 13.31 -9.26
C GLY A 88 -5.43 12.58 -8.85
N CYS A 89 -6.25 12.14 -9.80
CA CYS A 89 -7.41 11.30 -9.51
C CYS A 89 -7.00 9.96 -8.87
N ALA A 90 -5.94 9.31 -9.34
CA ALA A 90 -5.43 8.08 -8.74
C ALA A 90 -4.93 8.31 -7.30
N ALA A 91 -4.28 9.44 -7.04
CA ALA A 91 -3.84 9.83 -5.70
C ALA A 91 -5.03 10.06 -4.75
N VAL A 92 -6.04 10.84 -5.17
CA VAL A 92 -7.24 11.09 -4.37
C VAL A 92 -7.96 9.77 -4.07
N LEU A 93 -8.11 8.92 -5.08
CA LEU A 93 -8.70 7.60 -4.89
C LEU A 93 -7.93 6.82 -3.82
N SER A 94 -6.61 6.74 -3.96
CA SER A 94 -5.76 6.03 -3.01
C SER A 94 -5.95 6.53 -1.58
N VAL A 95 -6.06 7.84 -1.36
CA VAL A 95 -6.29 8.41 -0.02
C VAL A 95 -7.65 7.97 0.55
N LEU A 96 -8.68 7.86 -0.28
CA LEU A 96 -10.02 7.47 0.16
C LEU A 96 -10.14 5.96 0.38
N SER A 97 -9.59 5.14 -0.51
CA SER A 97 -9.80 3.69 -0.52
C SER A 97 -8.67 2.90 0.15
N GLY A 98 -7.47 3.48 0.21
CA GLY A 98 -6.26 2.77 0.59
C GLY A 98 -5.69 1.87 -0.51
N TYR A 99 -4.69 1.07 -0.14
CA TYR A 99 -4.13 0.02 -0.98
C TYR A 99 -5.03 -1.22 -1.06
N PRO A 100 -4.96 -1.96 -2.19
CA PRO A 100 -4.13 -1.70 -3.37
C PRO A 100 -4.86 -0.88 -4.44
N ALA A 101 -6.01 -0.27 -4.12
CA ALA A 101 -6.88 0.35 -5.10
C ALA A 101 -6.20 1.48 -5.88
N GLY A 102 -5.37 2.30 -5.22
CA GLY A 102 -4.54 3.32 -5.88
C GLY A 102 -3.57 2.71 -6.90
N ALA A 103 -2.78 1.71 -6.52
CA ALA A 103 -1.83 1.02 -7.42
C ALA A 103 -2.55 0.37 -8.61
N ARG A 104 -3.75 -0.18 -8.40
CA ARG A 104 -4.59 -0.71 -9.47
C ARG A 104 -5.09 0.39 -10.41
N ALA A 105 -5.47 1.56 -9.89
CA ALA A 105 -5.84 2.71 -10.72
C ALA A 105 -4.66 3.20 -11.56
N VAL A 106 -3.44 3.23 -11.02
CA VAL A 106 -2.24 3.55 -11.80
C VAL A 106 -2.04 2.56 -12.95
N LEU A 107 -2.28 1.27 -12.72
CA LEU A 107 -2.24 0.26 -13.77
C LEU A 107 -3.28 0.53 -14.87
N ASP A 108 -4.56 0.71 -14.50
CA ASP A 108 -5.65 0.93 -15.46
C ASP A 108 -5.42 2.19 -16.30
N LEU A 109 -5.07 3.31 -15.65
CA LEU A 109 -4.79 4.57 -16.32
C LEU A 109 -3.55 4.50 -17.21
N SER A 110 -2.52 3.75 -16.81
CA SER A 110 -1.33 3.52 -17.64
C SER A 110 -1.67 2.68 -18.88
N ALA A 111 -2.46 1.62 -18.71
CA ALA A 111 -2.85 0.73 -19.81
C ALA A 111 -3.72 1.44 -20.86
N ARG A 112 -4.55 2.38 -20.41
CA ARG A 112 -5.43 3.21 -21.25
C ARG A 112 -4.74 4.46 -21.82
N GLY A 113 -3.46 4.68 -21.54
CA GLY A 113 -2.70 5.82 -22.07
C GLY A 113 -2.96 7.17 -21.37
N PHE A 114 -3.67 7.20 -20.24
CA PHE A 114 -3.91 8.42 -19.47
C PHE A 114 -2.68 8.89 -18.66
N LEU A 115 -1.69 8.02 -18.46
CA LEU A 115 -0.46 8.35 -17.74
C LEU A 115 0.76 8.25 -18.66
N ALA A 116 1.46 9.38 -18.82
CA ALA A 116 2.75 9.43 -19.49
C ALA A 116 3.78 8.59 -18.72
N ARG A 117 4.74 7.98 -19.41
CA ARG A 117 5.69 7.06 -18.77
C ARG A 117 6.51 7.74 -17.68
N GLU A 118 6.81 9.01 -17.87
CA GLU A 118 7.64 9.87 -17.03
C GLU A 118 6.98 10.22 -15.69
N GLU A 119 5.65 10.15 -15.60
CA GLU A 119 4.91 10.45 -14.36
C GLU A 119 4.48 9.20 -13.58
N ARG A 120 4.41 8.02 -14.21
CA ARG A 120 3.87 6.79 -13.59
C ARG A 120 4.49 6.46 -12.24
N PHE A 121 5.80 6.67 -12.08
CA PHE A 121 6.46 6.46 -10.79
C PHE A 121 6.02 7.46 -9.72
N ARG A 122 5.92 8.75 -10.06
CA ARG A 122 5.43 9.78 -9.14
C ARG A 122 3.97 9.56 -8.78
N THR A 123 3.15 9.19 -9.76
CA THR A 123 1.76 8.81 -9.54
C THR A 123 1.67 7.59 -8.62
N ALA A 124 2.51 6.57 -8.83
CA ALA A 124 2.57 5.41 -7.96
C ALA A 124 2.89 5.81 -6.52
N CYS A 125 3.92 6.64 -6.28
CA CYS A 125 4.26 7.11 -4.92
C CYS A 125 3.10 7.83 -4.21
N LEU A 126 2.26 8.56 -4.96
CA LEU A 126 1.06 9.21 -4.43
C LEU A 126 -0.14 8.26 -4.27
N ALA A 127 -0.19 7.20 -5.06
CA ALA A 127 -1.32 6.27 -5.16
C ALA A 127 -1.08 4.94 -4.44
N THR A 128 -0.27 4.98 -3.38
CA THR A 128 0.09 3.82 -2.56
C THR A 128 -0.05 4.14 -1.07
N THR A 129 -1.21 4.71 -0.70
CA THR A 129 -1.57 5.20 0.64
C THR A 129 -2.54 4.25 1.35
N SER A 130 -2.62 4.34 2.68
CA SER A 130 -3.73 3.77 3.46
C SER A 130 -4.96 4.66 3.42
N GLY A 131 -6.13 4.06 3.55
CA GLY A 131 -7.39 4.78 3.68
C GLY A 131 -7.76 5.10 5.13
N PRO A 132 -8.69 6.05 5.36
CA PRO A 132 -9.17 6.42 6.69
C PRO A 132 -9.94 5.29 7.39
N ALA A 133 -10.60 4.40 6.64
CA ALA A 133 -11.31 3.26 7.21
C ALA A 133 -10.38 2.37 8.06
N PHE A 134 -9.14 2.14 7.59
CA PHE A 134 -8.15 1.37 8.34
C PHE A 134 -7.52 2.18 9.48
N LEU A 135 -7.04 3.40 9.19
CA LEU A 135 -6.29 4.19 10.17
C LEU A 135 -7.18 4.76 11.28
N VAL A 136 -8.31 5.36 10.92
CA VAL A 136 -9.25 5.95 11.90
C VAL A 136 -10.20 4.89 12.44
N GLY A 137 -10.68 3.98 11.58
CA GLY A 137 -11.61 2.93 11.99
C GLY A 137 -10.90 1.82 12.77
N THR A 138 -10.08 1.00 12.10
CA THR A 138 -9.46 -0.18 12.72
C THR A 138 -8.41 0.16 13.78
N LEU A 139 -7.44 1.02 13.47
CA LEU A 139 -6.41 1.37 14.46
C LEU A 139 -6.93 2.34 15.51
N GLY A 140 -7.80 3.27 15.12
CA GLY A 140 -8.46 4.19 16.05
C GLY A 140 -9.44 3.50 17.02
N SER A 141 -10.04 2.35 16.67
CA SER A 141 -10.82 1.57 17.64
C SER A 141 -9.98 0.92 18.74
N ILE A 142 -8.66 0.79 18.52
CA ILE A 142 -7.71 0.18 19.46
C ILE A 142 -7.07 1.26 20.34
N ALA A 143 -6.50 2.29 19.73
CA ALA A 143 -5.72 3.33 20.42
C ALA A 143 -6.50 4.63 20.69
N GLY A 144 -7.76 4.71 20.27
CA GLY A 144 -8.57 5.93 20.30
C GLY A 144 -8.61 6.66 18.94
N THR A 145 -9.76 7.27 18.66
CA THR A 145 -10.03 7.95 17.38
C THR A 145 -9.07 9.11 17.10
N ALA A 146 -8.60 9.80 18.14
CA ALA A 146 -7.58 10.85 18.03
C ALA A 146 -6.24 10.30 17.49
N VAL A 147 -5.79 9.15 18.00
CA VAL A 147 -4.58 8.47 17.50
C VAL A 147 -4.79 8.02 16.06
N GLY A 148 -5.96 7.49 15.72
CA GLY A 148 -6.29 7.11 14.33
C GLY A 148 -6.20 8.29 13.35
N TRP A 149 -6.71 9.47 13.72
CA TRP A 149 -6.59 10.68 12.92
C TRP A 149 -5.16 11.22 12.85
N LEU A 150 -4.39 11.15 13.94
CA LEU A 150 -2.97 11.48 13.95
C LEU A 150 -2.20 10.61 12.96
N LEU A 151 -2.41 9.28 13.01
CA LEU A 151 -1.78 8.34 12.10
C LEU A 151 -2.14 8.66 10.64
N PHE A 152 -3.40 9.00 10.36
CA PHE A 152 -3.84 9.40 9.02
C PHE A 152 -3.16 10.70 8.55
N ALA A 153 -3.10 11.72 9.40
CA ALA A 153 -2.42 12.97 9.07
C ALA A 153 -0.92 12.76 8.82
N ALA A 154 -0.24 12.04 9.71
CA ALA A 154 1.19 11.74 9.58
C ALA A 154 1.49 10.90 8.33
N HIS A 155 0.63 9.93 8.01
CA HIS A 155 0.71 9.13 6.80
C HIS A 155 0.65 10.00 5.53
N LEU A 156 -0.33 10.90 5.43
CA LEU A 156 -0.46 11.81 4.29
C LEU A 156 0.72 12.78 4.20
N LEU A 157 1.18 13.33 5.33
CA LEU A 157 2.36 14.19 5.39
C LEU A 157 3.61 13.48 4.87
N GLY A 158 3.83 12.23 5.27
CA GLY A 158 4.96 11.42 4.78
C GLY A 158 4.90 11.19 3.28
N VAL A 159 3.74 10.76 2.77
CA VAL A 159 3.51 10.51 1.35
C VAL A 159 3.68 11.77 0.51
N TRP A 160 3.05 12.88 0.92
CA TRP A 160 3.08 14.14 0.18
C TRP A 160 4.43 14.81 0.23
N THR A 161 5.14 14.78 1.36
CA THR A 161 6.49 15.35 1.48
C THR A 161 7.43 14.71 0.47
N VAL A 162 7.51 13.38 0.45
CA VAL A 162 8.39 12.67 -0.49
C VAL A 162 7.94 12.87 -1.93
N SER A 163 6.64 12.80 -2.21
CA SER A 163 6.11 12.99 -3.56
C SER A 163 6.36 14.40 -4.10
N PHE A 164 6.28 15.42 -3.24
CA PHE A 164 6.60 16.81 -3.57
C PHE A 164 8.08 16.97 -3.91
N LEU A 165 8.99 16.37 -3.13
CA LEU A 165 10.43 16.39 -3.41
C LEU A 165 10.76 15.70 -4.73
N LEU A 166 10.10 14.57 -5.04
CA LEU A 166 10.23 13.90 -6.33
C LEU A 166 9.70 14.76 -7.49
N GLY A 167 8.59 15.47 -7.27
CA GLY A 167 8.03 16.42 -8.23
C GLY A 167 8.97 17.59 -8.52
N ARG A 168 9.64 18.16 -7.51
CA ARG A 168 10.59 19.27 -7.71
C ARG A 168 11.80 18.91 -8.58
N ARG A 169 12.23 17.65 -8.55
CA ARG A 169 13.35 17.14 -9.35
C ARG A 169 12.95 16.68 -10.74
N ALA A 170 11.65 16.67 -11.03
CA ALA A 170 11.13 16.19 -12.31
C ALA A 170 11.11 17.27 -13.37
N SER A 171 11.39 16.86 -14.61
CA SER A 171 11.11 17.65 -15.80
C SER A 171 9.61 18.00 -15.88
N PRO A 172 9.25 19.10 -16.56
CA PRO A 172 7.86 19.42 -16.86
C PRO A 172 7.14 18.22 -17.49
N LEU A 173 5.85 18.10 -17.23
CA LEU A 173 5.03 17.07 -17.86
C LEU A 173 5.04 17.28 -19.38
N PRO A 174 5.07 16.19 -20.18
CA PRO A 174 4.83 16.29 -21.62
C PRO A 174 3.49 16.95 -21.91
N ALA A 175 3.28 17.40 -23.16
CA ALA A 175 1.98 17.83 -23.63
C ALA A 175 0.92 16.76 -23.29
N ALA A 176 -0.30 17.20 -22.96
CA ALA A 176 -1.34 16.35 -22.40
C ALA A 176 -1.50 15.04 -23.20
N PRO A 177 -1.62 13.87 -22.52
CA PRO A 177 -1.88 12.62 -23.22
C PRO A 177 -3.15 12.76 -24.09
N PRO A 178 -3.21 12.09 -25.25
CA PRO A 178 -4.32 12.23 -26.18
C PRO A 178 -5.66 11.95 -25.48
N PRO A 179 -6.75 12.62 -25.90
CA PRO A 179 -8.07 12.36 -25.34
C PRO A 179 -8.43 10.89 -25.59
N VAL A 180 -8.53 10.13 -24.51
CA VAL A 180 -8.87 8.71 -24.57
C VAL A 180 -10.39 8.57 -24.69
N ARG A 181 -10.84 7.69 -25.59
CA ARG A 181 -12.26 7.32 -25.72
C ARG A 181 -12.74 6.68 -24.42
N THR A 182 -13.85 7.18 -23.88
CA THR A 182 -14.60 6.49 -22.84
C THR A 182 -15.47 5.43 -23.52
N ASP A 183 -15.04 4.18 -23.47
CA ASP A 183 -15.88 3.07 -23.93
C ASP A 183 -16.94 2.79 -22.85
N ALA A 184 -18.10 3.43 -23.00
CA ALA A 184 -19.21 3.31 -22.06
C ALA A 184 -19.86 1.91 -22.12
N ASP A 185 -19.80 1.26 -23.27
CA ASP A 185 -20.63 0.10 -23.60
C ASP A 185 -20.31 -1.16 -22.77
N ASN A 186 -19.18 -1.21 -22.05
CA ASN A 186 -18.83 -2.29 -21.13
C ASN A 186 -18.31 -1.81 -19.76
N ALA A 187 -18.45 -0.52 -19.45
CA ALA A 187 -17.78 0.09 -18.31
C ALA A 187 -18.17 -0.54 -16.96
N LEU A 188 -19.43 -0.95 -16.81
CA LEU A 188 -19.94 -1.59 -15.60
C LEU A 188 -19.28 -2.96 -15.39
N THR A 189 -19.40 -3.86 -16.37
CA THR A 189 -18.95 -5.25 -16.30
C THR A 189 -17.44 -5.36 -16.16
N GLU A 190 -16.68 -4.53 -16.89
CA GLU A 190 -15.23 -4.48 -16.77
C GLU A 190 -14.78 -3.98 -15.39
N SER A 191 -15.43 -2.94 -14.87
CA SER A 191 -15.10 -2.38 -13.56
C SER A 191 -15.40 -3.38 -12.44
N LEU A 192 -16.53 -4.08 -12.53
CA LEU A 192 -16.90 -5.13 -11.57
C LEU A 192 -15.90 -6.28 -11.60
N SER A 193 -15.58 -6.80 -12.79
CA SER A 193 -14.63 -7.92 -12.96
C SER A 193 -13.22 -7.54 -12.48
N ALA A 194 -12.75 -6.34 -12.84
CA ALA A 194 -11.46 -5.83 -12.41
C ALA A 194 -11.40 -5.59 -10.90
N ALA A 195 -12.49 -5.12 -10.28
CA ALA A 195 -12.58 -4.95 -8.84
C ALA A 195 -12.58 -6.30 -8.12
N ALA A 196 -13.42 -7.26 -8.56
CA ALA A 196 -13.51 -8.59 -7.97
C ALA A 196 -12.15 -9.33 -7.97
N LEU A 197 -11.46 -9.35 -9.12
CA LEU A 197 -10.13 -9.97 -9.23
C LEU A 197 -9.09 -9.29 -8.32
N SER A 198 -9.17 -7.98 -8.20
CA SER A 198 -8.24 -7.22 -7.35
C SER A 198 -8.48 -7.50 -5.87
N VAL A 199 -9.74 -7.53 -5.42
CA VAL A 199 -10.06 -7.81 -4.01
C VAL A 199 -9.77 -9.26 -3.65
N LEU A 200 -9.95 -10.20 -4.57
CA LEU A 200 -9.51 -11.59 -4.37
C LEU A 200 -7.99 -11.69 -4.22
N ALA A 201 -7.22 -10.96 -5.05
CA ALA A 201 -5.77 -10.91 -4.93
C ALA A 201 -5.32 -10.30 -3.59
N VAL A 202 -6.03 -9.28 -3.08
CA VAL A 202 -5.83 -8.74 -1.73
C VAL A 202 -6.08 -9.80 -0.67
N GLY A 203 -7.18 -10.54 -0.76
CA GLY A 203 -7.52 -11.59 0.20
C GLY A 203 -6.49 -12.70 0.26
N GLY A 204 -6.04 -13.17 -0.91
CA GLY A 204 -4.96 -14.16 -0.98
C GLY A 204 -3.66 -13.65 -0.36
N ALA A 205 -3.31 -12.39 -0.60
CA ALA A 205 -2.12 -11.79 0.01
C ALA A 205 -2.24 -11.66 1.53
N ILE A 206 -3.35 -11.12 2.04
CA ILE A 206 -3.59 -11.00 3.49
C ILE A 206 -3.50 -12.38 4.15
N ALA A 207 -4.19 -13.39 3.61
CA ALA A 207 -4.18 -14.74 4.18
C ALA A 207 -2.77 -15.35 4.27
N LEU A 208 -1.96 -15.21 3.21
CA LEU A 208 -0.60 -15.75 3.19
C LEU A 208 0.35 -14.98 4.10
N PHE A 209 0.35 -13.65 4.03
CA PHE A 209 1.26 -12.82 4.82
C PHE A 209 0.89 -12.82 6.31
N TYR A 210 -0.38 -13.02 6.65
CA TYR A 210 -0.80 -13.27 8.03
C TYR A 210 -0.11 -14.53 8.58
N ALA A 211 -0.19 -15.65 7.85
CA ALA A 211 0.50 -16.88 8.24
C ALA A 211 2.02 -16.72 8.28
N PHE A 212 2.62 -16.02 7.31
CA PHE A 212 4.07 -15.77 7.28
C PHE A 212 4.53 -14.90 8.46
N GLY A 213 3.74 -13.90 8.87
CA GLY A 213 4.01 -13.10 10.06
C GLY A 213 4.12 -13.97 11.31
N TYR A 214 3.20 -14.92 11.48
CA TYR A 214 3.24 -15.88 12.59
C TYR A 214 4.39 -16.89 12.49
N MET A 215 4.73 -17.38 11.29
CA MET A 215 5.91 -18.25 11.11
C MET A 215 7.19 -17.54 11.56
N ILE A 216 7.31 -16.25 11.24
CA ILE A 216 8.46 -15.44 11.65
C ILE A 216 8.43 -15.21 13.17
N ALA A 217 7.27 -14.89 13.74
CA ALA A 217 7.13 -14.77 15.19
C ALA A 217 7.54 -16.07 15.91
N ASP A 218 7.10 -17.23 15.44
CA ASP A 218 7.48 -18.54 15.97
C ASP A 218 9.01 -18.78 15.85
N ALA A 219 9.59 -18.45 14.70
CA ALA A 219 11.03 -18.61 14.47
C ALA A 219 11.89 -17.68 15.34
N LEU A 220 11.37 -16.50 15.69
CA LEU A 220 12.05 -15.51 16.51
C LEU A 220 11.77 -15.68 18.02
N ALA A 221 10.76 -16.46 18.41
CA ALA A 221 10.40 -16.68 19.81
C ALA A 221 11.59 -17.10 20.71
N PRO A 222 12.54 -17.95 20.27
CA PRO A 222 13.70 -18.33 21.09
C PRO A 222 14.68 -17.17 21.38
N LEU A 223 14.61 -16.07 20.63
CA LEU A 223 15.51 -14.93 20.78
C LEU A 223 15.07 -13.96 21.90
N SER A 224 13.88 -14.16 22.50
CA SER A 224 13.34 -13.35 23.60
C SER A 224 13.42 -11.84 23.34
N LEU A 225 13.06 -11.43 22.11
CA LEU A 225 13.13 -10.03 21.69
C LEU A 225 12.19 -9.15 22.53
N PRO A 226 12.56 -7.87 22.77
CA PRO A 226 11.62 -6.90 23.35
C PRO A 226 10.33 -6.82 22.54
N ALA A 227 9.18 -6.67 23.22
CA ALA A 227 7.86 -6.69 22.58
C ALA A 227 7.74 -5.71 21.40
N THR A 228 8.25 -4.49 21.56
CA THR A 228 8.29 -3.47 20.49
C THR A 228 9.10 -3.93 19.28
N ALA A 229 10.25 -4.57 19.48
CA ALA A 229 11.09 -5.07 18.39
C ALA A 229 10.41 -6.23 17.64
N ALA A 230 9.80 -7.15 18.38
CA ALA A 230 9.02 -8.24 17.79
C ALA A 230 7.83 -7.71 16.97
N ALA A 231 7.10 -6.72 17.50
CA ALA A 231 5.98 -6.09 16.81
C ALA A 231 6.42 -5.36 15.52
N VAL A 232 7.57 -4.66 15.54
CA VAL A 232 8.13 -4.03 14.34
C VAL A 232 8.54 -5.06 13.30
N LEU A 233 9.23 -6.14 13.68
CA LEU A 233 9.63 -7.19 12.76
C LEU A 233 8.42 -7.88 12.11
N GLN A 234 7.38 -8.15 12.90
CA GLN A 234 6.11 -8.67 12.38
C GLN A 234 5.44 -7.65 11.45
N GLY A 235 5.43 -6.37 11.83
CA GLY A 235 4.90 -5.26 11.04
C GLY A 235 5.59 -5.05 9.68
N LEU A 236 6.90 -5.29 9.61
CA LEU A 236 7.64 -5.23 8.35
C LEU A 236 7.19 -6.31 7.35
N ILE A 237 6.60 -7.40 7.83
CA ILE A 237 6.04 -8.47 7.01
C ILE A 237 4.57 -8.19 6.70
N GLU A 238 3.79 -7.95 7.75
CA GLU A 238 2.36 -7.70 7.70
C GLU A 238 2.06 -6.53 8.67
N MET A 239 1.81 -5.35 8.10
CA MET A 239 1.74 -4.11 8.87
C MET A 239 0.62 -4.15 9.92
N THR A 240 -0.50 -4.81 9.64
CA THR A 240 -1.70 -4.76 10.48
C THR A 240 -1.42 -5.34 11.85
N SER A 241 -0.83 -6.54 11.88
CA SER A 241 -0.48 -7.24 13.11
C SER A 241 0.53 -6.45 13.94
N GLY A 242 1.57 -5.91 13.29
CA GLY A 242 2.57 -5.08 13.97
C GLY A 242 1.95 -3.81 14.57
N CYS A 243 1.06 -3.13 13.84
CA CYS A 243 0.36 -1.94 14.33
C CYS A 243 -0.56 -2.26 15.50
N VAL A 244 -1.34 -3.34 15.42
CA VAL A 244 -2.23 -3.77 16.52
C VAL A 244 -1.44 -4.05 17.79
N LEU A 245 -0.28 -4.70 17.70
CA LEU A 245 0.59 -4.98 18.85
C LEU A 245 1.20 -3.72 19.45
N LEU A 246 1.72 -2.80 18.61
CA LEU A 246 2.29 -1.53 19.07
C LEU A 246 1.25 -0.64 19.76
N LEU A 247 0.01 -0.66 19.27
CA LEU A 247 -1.06 0.22 19.73
C LEU A 247 -1.82 -0.30 20.96
N GLN A 248 -1.47 -1.47 21.52
CA GLN A 248 -2.01 -1.92 22.81
C GLN A 248 -1.59 -1.01 23.97
N ASP A 249 -0.41 -0.38 23.87
CA ASP A 249 0.13 0.55 24.85
C ASP A 249 0.70 1.78 24.11
N PRO A 250 -0.15 2.72 23.66
CA PRO A 250 0.25 3.76 22.72
C PRO A 250 1.16 4.82 23.40
N THR A 251 2.46 4.70 23.18
CA THR A 251 3.46 5.74 23.46
C THR A 251 3.76 6.57 22.19
N PRO A 252 4.36 7.77 22.30
CA PRO A 252 4.79 8.52 21.11
C PRO A 252 5.67 7.71 20.15
N LEU A 253 6.55 6.86 20.70
CA LEU A 253 7.38 5.96 19.91
C LEU A 253 6.55 4.88 19.21
N HIS A 254 5.60 4.25 19.91
CA HIS A 254 4.72 3.23 19.31
C HIS A 254 3.85 3.82 18.19
N VAL A 255 3.31 5.02 18.37
CA VAL A 255 2.56 5.75 17.34
C VAL A 255 3.45 6.09 16.13
N ALA A 256 4.70 6.50 16.37
CA ALA A 256 5.67 6.77 15.30
C ALA A 256 6.04 5.52 14.49
N LEU A 257 6.31 4.41 15.17
CA LEU A 257 6.59 3.12 14.54
C LEU A 257 5.38 2.61 13.75
N CYS A 258 4.17 2.77 14.30
CA CYS A 258 2.92 2.46 13.61
C CYS A 258 2.77 3.31 12.32
N ALA A 259 3.01 4.62 12.39
CA ALA A 259 2.95 5.51 11.22
C ALA A 259 3.98 5.12 10.14
N PHE A 260 5.19 4.72 10.55
CA PHE A 260 6.20 4.17 9.65
C PHE A 260 5.67 2.90 8.96
N LEU A 261 5.22 1.91 9.73
CA LEU A 261 4.77 0.62 9.21
C LEU A 261 3.61 0.76 8.25
N VAL A 262 2.62 1.59 8.59
CA VAL A 262 1.47 1.83 7.70
C VAL A 262 1.91 2.47 6.39
N THR A 263 2.77 3.49 6.47
CA THR A 263 3.19 4.21 5.27
C THR A 263 4.13 3.38 4.39
N PHE A 264 5.00 2.59 5.01
CA PHE A 264 5.85 1.63 4.32
C PHE A 264 5.03 0.48 3.70
N GLY A 265 4.00 0.02 4.42
CA GLY A 265 3.04 -1.01 4.02
C GLY A 265 3.42 -2.46 4.40
N GLY A 266 4.66 -2.68 4.84
CA GLY A 266 5.20 -4.03 5.03
C GLY A 266 5.29 -4.82 3.71
N MET A 267 5.87 -6.01 3.77
CA MET A 267 6.06 -6.86 2.60
C MET A 267 4.73 -7.25 1.94
N CYS A 268 3.69 -7.48 2.74
CA CYS A 268 2.35 -7.82 2.29
C CYS A 268 1.81 -6.80 1.27
N VAL A 269 1.76 -5.52 1.63
CA VAL A 269 1.24 -4.49 0.73
C VAL A 269 2.21 -4.16 -0.40
N LEU A 270 3.52 -4.17 -0.14
CA LEU A 270 4.52 -3.95 -1.18
C LEU A 270 4.40 -4.98 -2.32
N VAL A 271 4.22 -6.25 -2.00
CA VAL A 271 4.01 -7.31 -3.01
C VAL A 271 2.68 -7.11 -3.75
N GLN A 272 1.61 -6.77 -3.03
CA GLN A 272 0.29 -6.50 -3.64
C GLN A 272 0.36 -5.34 -4.63
N GLU A 273 0.90 -4.19 -4.23
CA GLU A 273 1.04 -3.02 -5.09
C GLU A 273 2.00 -3.28 -6.25
N TRP A 274 3.13 -3.94 -5.98
CA TRP A 274 4.12 -4.30 -7.00
C TRP A 274 3.52 -5.20 -8.09
N SER A 275 2.60 -6.10 -7.74
CA SER A 275 1.93 -6.97 -8.70
C SER A 275 1.19 -6.19 -9.80
N PHE A 276 0.72 -4.97 -9.47
CA PHE A 276 0.10 -4.03 -10.41
C PHE A 276 1.15 -3.11 -11.05
N LEU A 277 1.98 -2.47 -10.25
CA LEU A 277 2.90 -1.42 -10.69
C LEU A 277 4.03 -1.92 -11.58
N LYS A 278 4.44 -3.19 -11.46
CA LYS A 278 5.47 -3.76 -12.37
C LYS A 278 5.06 -3.70 -13.84
N LYS A 279 3.76 -3.75 -14.12
CA LYS A 279 3.19 -3.69 -15.48
C LYS A 279 3.17 -2.27 -16.06
N THR A 280 3.43 -1.23 -15.24
CA THR A 280 3.43 0.17 -15.68
C THR A 280 4.83 0.69 -16.02
N GLY A 281 5.87 -0.11 -15.72
CA GLY A 281 7.28 0.24 -15.90
C GLY A 281 7.94 0.84 -14.65
N VAL A 282 7.22 0.96 -13.54
CA VAL A 282 7.81 1.27 -12.23
C VAL A 282 8.75 0.14 -11.81
N ARG A 283 9.90 0.47 -11.20
CA ARG A 283 10.88 -0.52 -10.74
C ARG A 283 10.77 -0.74 -9.24
N LEU A 284 10.84 -1.99 -8.78
CA LEU A 284 10.71 -2.34 -7.36
C LEU A 284 11.70 -1.59 -6.45
N PRO A 285 13.00 -1.45 -6.78
CA PRO A 285 13.92 -0.71 -5.93
C PRO A 285 13.55 0.77 -5.75
N GLN A 286 12.97 1.39 -6.78
CA GLN A 286 12.53 2.79 -6.71
C GLN A 286 11.30 2.91 -5.81
N LEU A 287 10.36 1.97 -5.94
CA LEU A 287 9.17 1.92 -5.10
C LEU A 287 9.54 1.69 -3.63
N LEU A 288 10.43 0.74 -3.34
CA LEU A 288 10.92 0.46 -2.00
C LEU A 288 11.61 1.69 -1.39
N ALA A 289 12.52 2.34 -2.12
CA ALA A 289 13.19 3.54 -1.64
C ALA A 289 12.21 4.68 -1.33
N ALA A 290 11.22 4.90 -2.20
CA ALA A 290 10.18 5.90 -1.97
C ALA A 290 9.34 5.57 -0.74
N LYS A 291 8.86 4.32 -0.61
CA LYS A 291 8.05 3.85 0.53
C LYS A 291 8.81 3.94 1.85
N THR A 292 10.10 3.58 1.87
CA THR A 292 10.93 3.75 3.06
C THR A 292 11.09 5.22 3.43
N ALA A 293 11.36 6.11 2.47
CA ALA A 293 11.45 7.54 2.73
C ALA A 293 10.11 8.11 3.24
N GLN A 294 8.99 7.69 2.67
CA GLN A 294 7.65 8.09 3.10
C GLN A 294 7.35 7.59 4.50
N GLY A 295 7.71 6.34 4.80
CA GLY A 295 7.59 5.74 6.13
C GLY A 295 8.38 6.51 7.18
N LEU A 296 9.64 6.83 6.90
CA LEU A 296 10.47 7.62 7.82
C LEU A 296 9.88 9.01 8.04
N ALA A 297 9.45 9.69 6.98
CA ALA A 297 8.82 11.00 7.08
C ALA A 297 7.51 10.95 7.90
N ALA A 298 6.68 9.93 7.69
CA ALA A 298 5.45 9.72 8.45
C ALA A 298 5.73 9.41 9.94
N GLY A 299 6.71 8.56 10.22
CA GLY A 299 7.12 8.24 11.59
C GLY A 299 7.64 9.47 12.34
N ILE A 300 8.48 10.29 11.70
CA ILE A 300 8.97 11.56 12.27
C ILE A 300 7.80 12.52 12.55
N ALA A 301 6.89 12.69 11.59
CA ALA A 301 5.73 13.55 11.75
C ALA A 301 4.83 13.07 12.90
N ALA A 302 4.54 11.77 12.96
CA ALA A 302 3.74 11.16 14.02
C ALA A 302 4.37 11.33 15.40
N TYR A 303 5.69 11.11 15.53
CA TYR A 303 6.41 11.31 16.79
C TYR A 303 6.29 12.75 17.27
N ALA A 304 6.51 13.72 16.37
CA ALA A 304 6.43 15.13 16.70
C ALA A 304 5.01 15.55 17.13
N ILE A 305 3.96 15.07 16.45
CA ILE A 305 2.57 15.35 16.82
C ILE A 305 2.21 14.67 18.14
N ALA A 306 2.64 13.43 18.35
CA ALA A 306 2.32 12.66 19.56
C ALA A 306 2.98 13.21 20.83
N LEU A 307 4.09 13.96 20.72
CA LEU A 307 4.69 14.66 21.87
C LEU A 307 3.90 15.91 22.31
N LEU A 308 2.99 16.40 21.48
CA LEU A 308 2.19 17.59 21.74
C LEU A 308 0.79 17.27 22.29
N LEU A 309 0.45 15.98 22.40
CA LEU A 309 -0.81 15.46 22.92
C LEU A 309 -0.59 14.82 24.29
#